data_AF-A0A2H3TJG0-F1
#
_entry.id   AF-A0A2H3TJG0-F1
#
_cell.length_a   1.000
_cell.length_b   1.000
_cell.length_c   1.000
_cell.angle_alpha   90.00
_cell.angle_beta   90.00
_cell.angle_gamma   90.00
#
_symmetry.space_group_name_H-M   'P 1'
#
loop_
_entity.id
_entity.type
_entity.pdbx_description
1 polymer ?
#
loop_
_entity_poly.entity_id
_entity_poly.type
_entity_poly.pdbx_seq_one_letter_code
_entity_poly.pdbx_strand_id
1 'polypeptide(L)'
;MTRSTAVKKYGKPAKRSKAERLFAELPQSPVRPQQEPNRKKDSISLITNKVSSLHLDEKSAPKTKAKLPKKTVESVQEKISEVINIKEDTTLKVPEKRGTPEAKEPSSDPPVDENDSVDFSRLLEAQIASEAAAQQTQLRTLTWEDVCPPGDRIDKIAEASYAEVYRVTNERGTSIIKVIRLPSPIKPQTKAQIRSGLVDEEPHPEEDVQGELQISEWLADIPGFVVYKERYVVQGKTTRQLLETHQSFQKKMKRQDPDRAQFYPSPSRYLDDTRFLVVELGDAGTSLEDWKLTSESQLWDIFFLQAIALARAEDLVMFEHRDLHEGNLCIRQVKPPRDIGSPSAGFFGFSGLDITILDYGLSRGEDLSIEDAKPVAFDLERDLSLFTSTHAAQCKVYRQMRSFLLRADRTCLPPEAHDTPYAEGIDGQLSWDAYAPYSNVLWLAYLYEYLISHFKGDKKELARFRKETREMWNYLDPDAGDELPCFSCAADVVCFAVEAGWVRQEQLNGVDESLIEREDSIIGVRDDIKDVKQESAPARRSTRRH
;
A
#
# COMPACT_ATOMS: atom_id res chain seq x y z
N MET A 1 -32.16 32.49 4.30
CA MET A 1 -33.09 31.35 4.17
C MET A 1 -32.37 30.13 4.70
N THR A 2 -32.87 29.56 5.79
CA THR A 2 -32.31 28.37 6.46
C THR A 2 -32.63 27.14 5.61
N ARG A 3 -31.62 26.56 4.95
CA ARG A 3 -31.76 25.25 4.30
C ARG A 3 -31.82 24.19 5.41
N SER A 4 -32.97 23.51 5.50
CA SER A 4 -33.11 22.28 6.27
C SER A 4 -32.34 21.19 5.52
N THR A 5 -31.14 20.86 6.01
CA THR A 5 -30.41 19.67 5.61
C THR A 5 -31.00 18.50 6.42
N ALA A 6 -31.55 17.51 5.72
CA ALA A 6 -31.98 16.28 6.35
C ALA A 6 -30.72 15.53 6.82
N VAL A 7 -30.54 15.39 8.13
CA VAL A 7 -29.43 14.64 8.75
C VAL A 7 -29.53 13.18 8.29
N LYS A 8 -28.71 12.78 7.31
CA LYS A 8 -28.47 11.37 7.03
C LYS A 8 -27.52 10.82 8.08
N LYS A 9 -27.81 9.61 8.56
CA LYS A 9 -26.94 8.90 9.49
C LYS A 9 -25.88 8.13 8.68
N TYR A 10 -24.64 8.55 8.79
CA TYR A 10 -23.45 7.80 8.39
C TYR A 10 -23.23 6.64 9.38
N GLY A 11 -22.78 5.46 8.93
CA GLY A 11 -22.50 4.31 9.81
C GLY A 11 -23.57 3.21 9.95
N LYS A 12 -24.39 2.92 8.92
CA LYS A 12 -25.20 1.67 8.85
C LYS A 12 -24.89 0.89 7.57
N PRO A 13 -24.82 -0.46 7.60
CA PRO A 13 -24.75 -1.24 6.36
C PRO A 13 -26.11 -1.14 5.67
N ALA A 14 -26.21 -0.28 4.66
CA ALA A 14 -27.41 -0.12 3.86
C ALA A 14 -27.05 -0.20 2.38
N LYS A 15 -27.82 -1.03 1.66
CA LYS A 15 -27.74 -1.29 0.22
C LYS A 15 -27.25 -0.09 -0.59
N ARG A 16 -26.21 -0.33 -1.39
CA ARG A 16 -25.54 0.57 -2.35
C ARG A 16 -26.13 1.96 -2.42
N SER A 17 -25.46 2.90 -1.76
CA SER A 17 -25.79 4.33 -1.84
C SER A 17 -25.73 4.82 -3.29
N LYS A 18 -26.42 5.92 -3.59
CA LYS A 18 -26.34 6.57 -4.91
C LYS A 18 -24.91 6.99 -5.26
N ALA A 19 -24.06 7.21 -4.25
CA ALA A 19 -22.65 7.55 -4.41
C ALA A 19 -21.80 6.33 -4.82
N GLU A 20 -21.97 5.16 -4.18
CA GLU A 20 -21.30 3.91 -4.62
C GLU A 20 -21.63 3.54 -6.08
N ARG A 21 -22.84 3.85 -6.55
CA ARG A 21 -23.21 3.66 -7.97
C ARG A 21 -22.54 4.66 -8.90
N LEU A 22 -22.21 5.86 -8.42
CA LEU A 22 -21.57 6.92 -9.20
C LEU A 22 -20.04 6.79 -9.19
N PHE A 23 -19.44 6.28 -8.12
CA PHE A 23 -18.02 5.90 -8.06
C PHE A 23 -17.73 4.69 -8.95
N ALA A 24 -18.63 3.70 -9.00
CA ALA A 24 -18.58 2.61 -9.96
C ALA A 24 -18.75 3.02 -11.44
N GLU A 25 -19.19 4.26 -11.71
CA GLU A 25 -19.39 4.83 -13.06
C GLU A 25 -18.25 5.78 -13.49
N LEU A 26 -17.16 5.87 -12.72
CA LEU A 26 -15.96 6.59 -13.13
C LEU A 26 -15.31 5.92 -14.37
N PRO A 27 -14.72 6.69 -15.31
CA PRO A 27 -14.06 6.12 -16.46
C PRO A 27 -12.95 5.18 -16.00
N GLN A 28 -13.08 3.90 -16.36
CA GLN A 28 -12.03 2.93 -16.10
C GLN A 28 -10.77 3.32 -16.86
N SER A 29 -9.62 3.20 -16.19
CA SER A 29 -8.31 3.35 -16.81
C SER A 29 -8.25 2.54 -18.11
N PRO A 30 -7.66 3.08 -19.20
CA PRO A 30 -7.59 2.37 -20.46
C PRO A 30 -6.93 1.02 -20.25
N VAL A 31 -7.68 -0.04 -20.54
CA VAL A 31 -7.22 -1.43 -20.48
C VAL A 31 -5.95 -1.55 -21.32
N ARG A 32 -4.87 -2.02 -20.68
CA ARG A 32 -3.60 -2.33 -21.32
C ARG A 32 -3.86 -3.16 -22.58
N PRO A 33 -3.39 -2.76 -23.77
CA PRO A 33 -3.54 -3.60 -24.96
C PRO A 33 -2.78 -4.90 -24.71
N GLN A 34 -3.53 -5.99 -24.57
CA GLN A 34 -2.94 -7.33 -24.56
C GLN A 34 -2.27 -7.54 -25.92
N GLN A 35 -0.97 -7.84 -25.89
CA GLN A 35 -0.28 -8.39 -27.06
C GLN A 35 -0.99 -9.70 -27.43
N GLU A 36 -1.56 -9.76 -28.64
CA GLU A 36 -2.21 -10.96 -29.17
C GLU A 36 -1.24 -12.16 -29.18
N PRO A 37 -1.55 -13.27 -28.50
CA PRO A 37 -1.00 -14.56 -28.87
C PRO A 37 -1.97 -15.24 -29.84
N ASN A 38 -1.42 -15.56 -31.00
CA ASN A 38 -1.95 -16.40 -32.06
C ASN A 38 -3.13 -17.34 -31.72
N ARG A 39 -4.18 -17.23 -32.55
CA ARG A 39 -5.37 -18.10 -32.64
C ARG A 39 -5.08 -19.60 -32.50
N LYS A 40 -5.75 -20.26 -31.55
CA LYS A 40 -6.41 -21.56 -31.76
C LYS A 40 -7.76 -21.58 -31.02
N LYS A 41 -8.79 -22.01 -31.75
CA LYS A 41 -10.15 -22.24 -31.25
C LYS A 41 -10.12 -23.43 -30.29
N ASP A 42 -10.88 -23.39 -29.18
CA ASP A 42 -11.99 -24.32 -28.94
C ASP A 42 -12.66 -24.17 -27.55
N SER A 43 -13.99 -24.02 -27.60
CA SER A 43 -14.97 -24.81 -26.84
C SER A 43 -15.15 -24.64 -25.31
N ILE A 44 -15.40 -23.44 -24.79
CA ILE A 44 -16.12 -23.23 -23.50
C ILE A 44 -17.12 -22.05 -23.55
N SER A 45 -17.63 -21.69 -24.74
CA SER A 45 -18.63 -20.60 -24.90
C SER A 45 -20.01 -21.06 -25.36
N LEU A 46 -20.30 -22.38 -25.30
CA LEU A 46 -21.55 -22.96 -25.80
C LEU A 46 -22.52 -23.48 -24.72
N ILE A 47 -22.26 -23.24 -23.43
CA ILE A 47 -23.12 -23.76 -22.34
C ILE A 47 -23.91 -22.65 -21.63
N THR A 48 -23.48 -21.39 -21.68
CA THR A 48 -24.14 -20.30 -20.94
C THR A 48 -25.42 -19.78 -21.60
N ASN A 49 -25.65 -20.07 -22.89
CA ASN A 49 -26.84 -19.60 -23.63
C ASN A 49 -28.08 -20.53 -23.55
N LYS A 50 -28.13 -21.49 -22.62
CA LYS A 50 -29.25 -22.45 -22.51
C LYS A 50 -29.97 -22.53 -21.17
N VAL A 51 -29.71 -21.62 -20.22
CA VAL A 51 -30.42 -21.63 -18.91
C VAL A 51 -31.21 -20.34 -18.63
N SER A 52 -31.27 -19.40 -19.57
CA SER A 52 -31.98 -18.11 -19.37
C SER A 52 -33.41 -18.06 -19.92
N SER A 53 -34.08 -19.20 -20.15
CA SER A 53 -35.42 -19.22 -20.71
C SER A 53 -36.38 -20.15 -19.95
N LEU A 54 -36.75 -19.80 -18.72
CA LEU A 54 -38.02 -20.21 -18.11
C LEU A 54 -38.51 -19.13 -17.12
N HIS A 55 -39.47 -18.30 -17.57
CA HIS A 55 -40.37 -17.52 -16.73
C HIS A 55 -41.69 -18.29 -16.61
N LEU A 56 -42.26 -18.41 -15.41
CA LEU A 56 -43.72 -18.47 -15.17
C LEU A 56 -44.06 -18.01 -13.73
N ASP A 57 -45.25 -17.42 -13.63
CA ASP A 57 -45.73 -16.38 -12.71
C ASP A 57 -46.25 -16.80 -11.31
N GLU A 58 -46.08 -15.86 -10.36
CA GLU A 58 -47.06 -15.27 -9.43
C GLU A 58 -48.31 -16.06 -8.93
N LYS A 59 -48.45 -16.28 -7.61
CA LYS A 59 -49.44 -15.61 -6.70
C LYS A 59 -49.70 -16.29 -5.32
N SER A 60 -49.84 -15.39 -4.33
CA SER A 60 -50.74 -15.41 -3.15
C SER A 60 -50.35 -16.16 -1.84
N ALA A 61 -50.38 -15.40 -0.74
CA ALA A 61 -50.43 -15.82 0.67
C ALA A 61 -51.89 -16.14 1.10
N PRO A 62 -52.22 -16.76 2.27
CA PRO A 62 -51.92 -16.23 3.63
C PRO A 62 -51.76 -17.24 4.82
N LYS A 63 -51.17 -16.74 5.94
CA LYS A 63 -51.35 -17.02 7.42
C LYS A 63 -51.54 -18.49 7.90
N THR A 64 -50.91 -19.00 8.99
CA THR A 64 -51.21 -18.73 10.42
C THR A 64 -50.36 -19.61 11.39
N LYS A 65 -49.88 -19.04 12.52
CA LYS A 65 -49.56 -19.56 13.90
C LYS A 65 -49.24 -21.06 14.17
N ALA A 66 -48.18 -21.35 14.96
CA ALA A 66 -48.24 -21.68 16.41
C ALA A 66 -47.02 -22.43 17.01
N LYS A 67 -46.53 -21.91 18.16
CA LYS A 67 -46.13 -22.54 19.44
C LYS A 67 -45.06 -23.67 19.56
N LEU A 68 -44.05 -23.33 20.39
CA LEU A 68 -43.24 -24.13 21.33
C LEU A 68 -44.04 -25.16 22.18
N PRO A 69 -43.42 -26.21 22.80
CA PRO A 69 -42.64 -25.99 24.04
C PRO A 69 -41.45 -26.94 24.37
N LYS A 70 -40.68 -26.43 25.33
CA LYS A 70 -39.61 -26.97 26.20
C LYS A 70 -39.84 -28.39 26.76
N LYS A 71 -38.75 -29.11 27.04
CA LYS A 71 -38.48 -29.67 28.38
C LYS A 71 -37.01 -30.04 28.64
N THR A 72 -36.60 -29.63 29.83
CA THR A 72 -35.35 -29.79 30.57
C THR A 72 -35.19 -31.22 31.14
N VAL A 73 -33.96 -31.64 31.50
CA VAL A 73 -33.48 -32.12 32.82
C VAL A 73 -32.23 -33.02 32.67
N GLU A 74 -31.14 -32.60 33.34
CA GLU A 74 -30.11 -33.30 34.18
C GLU A 74 -30.10 -34.84 34.19
N SER A 75 -29.05 -35.59 34.55
CA SER A 75 -27.62 -35.45 34.93
C SER A 75 -27.11 -36.91 35.08
N VAL A 76 -25.79 -37.11 35.21
CA VAL A 76 -25.11 -38.05 36.15
C VAL A 76 -23.78 -38.55 35.54
N GLN A 77 -22.74 -38.39 36.35
CA GLN A 77 -21.37 -38.86 36.23
C GLN A 77 -21.25 -40.40 36.34
N GLU A 78 -20.21 -40.99 35.74
CA GLU A 78 -19.14 -41.65 36.52
C GLU A 78 -17.94 -42.05 35.66
N LYS A 79 -16.78 -42.02 36.33
CA LYS A 79 -15.43 -42.37 35.87
C LYS A 79 -15.27 -43.89 35.76
N ILE A 80 -14.27 -44.33 34.99
CA ILE A 80 -13.23 -45.29 35.44
C ILE A 80 -12.01 -45.15 34.53
N SER A 81 -10.86 -45.05 35.18
CA SER A 81 -9.49 -45.03 34.67
C SER A 81 -9.05 -46.42 34.22
N GLU A 82 -8.08 -46.53 33.30
CA GLU A 82 -6.89 -47.35 33.55
C GLU A 82 -5.75 -47.06 32.56
N VAL A 83 -4.56 -47.06 33.13
CA VAL A 83 -3.25 -46.76 32.59
C VAL A 83 -2.52 -48.09 32.39
N ILE A 84 -1.88 -48.33 31.25
CA ILE A 84 -0.66 -49.14 31.22
C ILE A 84 0.35 -48.49 30.28
N ASN A 85 1.50 -48.18 30.87
CA ASN A 85 2.72 -47.68 30.26
C ASN A 85 3.77 -48.78 30.46
N ILE A 86 4.43 -49.28 29.41
CA ILE A 86 5.72 -49.98 29.54
C ILE A 86 6.66 -49.49 28.44
N LYS A 87 7.85 -49.13 28.90
CA LYS A 87 8.99 -48.46 28.28
C LYS A 87 9.96 -49.42 27.57
N GLU A 88 10.83 -48.80 26.76
CA GLU A 88 12.29 -49.05 26.64
C GLU A 88 12.72 -50.39 25.96
N ASP A 89 13.75 -50.49 25.10
CA ASP A 89 14.82 -49.59 24.63
C ASP A 89 15.60 -50.29 23.47
N THR A 90 16.55 -49.53 22.89
CA THR A 90 17.84 -49.93 22.28
C THR A 90 17.98 -50.49 20.82
N THR A 91 18.38 -49.56 19.93
CA THR A 91 19.64 -49.48 19.12
C THR A 91 20.11 -50.55 18.10
N LEU A 92 20.40 -50.02 16.89
CA LEU A 92 21.55 -50.23 15.97
C LEU A 92 21.73 -51.58 15.24
N LYS A 93 21.67 -51.55 13.88
CA LYS A 93 22.84 -51.70 12.97
C LYS A 93 22.45 -51.88 11.48
N VAL A 94 23.25 -51.22 10.64
CA VAL A 94 23.40 -51.35 9.18
C VAL A 94 23.98 -52.73 8.79
N PRO A 95 23.72 -53.21 7.56
CA PRO A 95 24.84 -53.68 6.74
C PRO A 95 24.76 -53.27 5.26
N GLU A 96 25.91 -52.85 4.71
CA GLU A 96 26.23 -52.89 3.29
C GLU A 96 26.58 -54.33 2.85
N LYS A 97 26.23 -54.70 1.61
CA LYS A 97 27.09 -55.53 0.73
C LYS A 97 26.60 -55.58 -0.73
N ARG A 98 27.42 -54.98 -1.59
CA ARG A 98 27.87 -55.34 -2.95
C ARG A 98 27.27 -56.59 -3.64
N GLY A 99 26.90 -56.43 -4.91
CA GLY A 99 26.83 -57.50 -5.91
C GLY A 99 26.25 -57.06 -7.26
N THR A 100 27.09 -56.78 -8.25
CA THR A 100 26.76 -56.78 -9.70
C THR A 100 26.53 -58.21 -10.20
N PRO A 101 25.65 -58.42 -11.20
CA PRO A 101 26.16 -58.87 -12.50
C PRO A 101 25.42 -58.37 -13.77
N GLU A 102 26.22 -58.34 -14.83
CA GLU A 102 26.02 -58.44 -16.30
C GLU A 102 24.66 -58.44 -17.01
N ALA A 103 24.72 -57.85 -18.21
CA ALA A 103 23.72 -57.69 -19.25
C ALA A 103 23.32 -58.97 -19.99
N LYS A 104 22.02 -59.10 -20.29
CA LYS A 104 21.44 -59.77 -21.46
C LYS A 104 20.10 -59.11 -21.84
N GLU A 105 19.97 -58.70 -23.10
CA GLU A 105 18.71 -58.40 -23.79
C GLU A 105 18.36 -59.54 -24.76
N PRO A 106 17.17 -59.60 -25.42
CA PRO A 106 15.87 -59.01 -25.08
C PRO A 106 14.70 -60.02 -25.22
N SER A 107 13.55 -59.77 -24.60
CA SER A 107 12.23 -60.14 -25.17
C SER A 107 11.06 -59.63 -24.32
N SER A 108 9.99 -59.28 -25.04
CA SER A 108 8.60 -59.00 -24.66
C SER A 108 8.27 -57.61 -24.11
N ASP A 109 7.65 -56.82 -25.00
CA ASP A 109 6.95 -55.56 -24.75
C ASP A 109 5.88 -55.68 -23.65
N PRO A 110 5.74 -54.68 -22.76
CA PRO A 110 4.49 -54.35 -22.12
C PRO A 110 3.80 -53.17 -22.83
N PRO A 111 2.48 -53.03 -22.71
CA PRO A 111 1.71 -52.04 -23.46
C PRO A 111 2.04 -50.63 -22.98
N VAL A 112 2.24 -49.72 -23.94
CA VAL A 112 2.36 -48.28 -23.70
C VAL A 112 0.98 -47.76 -23.30
N ASP A 113 0.84 -47.36 -22.04
CA ASP A 113 -0.32 -46.60 -21.58
C ASP A 113 -0.17 -45.16 -22.11
N GLU A 114 -1.03 -44.75 -23.04
CA GLU A 114 -1.00 -43.41 -23.67
C GLU A 114 -1.27 -42.25 -22.69
N ASN A 115 -1.51 -42.55 -21.41
CA ASN A 115 -1.90 -41.57 -20.40
C ASN A 115 -0.72 -40.87 -19.70
N ASP A 116 0.51 -41.41 -19.77
CA ASP A 116 1.69 -40.83 -19.12
C ASP A 116 2.36 -39.70 -19.93
N SER A 117 2.14 -39.66 -21.24
CA SER A 117 2.76 -38.63 -22.12
C SER A 117 2.14 -37.24 -21.95
N VAL A 118 0.88 -37.19 -21.52
CA VAL A 118 0.12 -35.96 -21.31
C VAL A 118 0.53 -35.29 -19.99
N ASP A 119 0.90 -36.09 -18.99
CA ASP A 119 1.30 -35.61 -17.66
C ASP A 119 2.74 -35.08 -17.66
N PHE A 120 3.66 -35.76 -18.37
CA PHE A 120 5.03 -35.29 -18.53
C PHE A 120 5.12 -34.01 -19.37
N SER A 121 4.27 -33.87 -20.40
CA SER A 121 4.21 -32.65 -21.21
C SER A 121 3.65 -31.47 -20.43
N ARG A 122 2.61 -31.67 -19.59
CA ARG A 122 2.08 -30.64 -18.70
C ARG A 122 3.05 -30.24 -17.60
N LEU A 123 3.76 -31.21 -17.01
CA LEU A 123 4.79 -30.92 -16.00
C LEU A 123 5.97 -30.18 -16.62
N LEU A 124 6.37 -30.52 -17.84
CA LEU A 124 7.42 -29.81 -18.58
C LEU A 124 6.96 -28.41 -19.01
N GLU A 125 5.71 -28.24 -19.45
CA GLU A 125 5.12 -26.93 -19.76
C GLU A 125 4.98 -26.07 -18.49
N ALA A 126 4.62 -26.66 -17.34
CA ALA A 126 4.57 -25.98 -16.06
C ALA A 126 5.97 -25.62 -15.55
N GLN A 127 6.96 -26.49 -15.76
CA GLN A 127 8.36 -26.23 -15.44
C GLN A 127 8.94 -25.13 -16.34
N ILE A 128 8.65 -25.16 -17.64
CA ILE A 128 9.06 -24.12 -18.60
C ILE A 128 8.33 -22.81 -18.31
N ALA A 129 7.05 -22.84 -17.92
CA ALA A 129 6.32 -21.65 -17.51
C ALA A 129 6.84 -21.10 -16.17
N SER A 130 7.24 -21.97 -15.24
CA SER A 130 7.87 -21.60 -13.97
C SER A 130 9.29 -21.05 -14.18
N GLU A 131 10.06 -21.60 -15.12
CA GLU A 131 11.40 -21.13 -15.47
C GLU A 131 11.34 -19.84 -16.31
N ALA A 132 10.34 -19.69 -17.18
CA ALA A 132 10.07 -18.46 -17.91
C ALA A 132 9.53 -17.35 -16.98
N ALA A 133 8.69 -17.70 -16.00
CA ALA A 133 8.30 -16.79 -14.92
C ALA A 133 9.50 -16.42 -14.04
N ALA A 134 10.36 -17.38 -13.70
CA ALA A 134 11.60 -17.14 -12.95
C ALA A 134 12.60 -16.25 -13.71
N GLN A 135 12.67 -16.38 -15.05
CA GLN A 135 13.47 -15.52 -15.92
C GLN A 135 12.85 -14.13 -16.12
N GLN A 136 11.51 -14.01 -16.03
CA GLN A 136 10.81 -12.71 -16.00
C GLN A 136 10.92 -12.01 -14.64
N THR A 137 11.24 -12.72 -13.55
CA THR A 137 11.41 -12.15 -12.20
C THR A 137 12.83 -11.70 -11.86
N GLN A 138 13.84 -11.96 -12.70
CA GLN A 138 15.20 -11.56 -12.37
C GLN A 138 15.38 -10.06 -12.62
N LEU A 139 15.30 -9.28 -11.54
CA LEU A 139 15.49 -7.83 -11.60
C LEU A 139 16.82 -7.47 -12.26
N ARG A 140 16.81 -6.41 -13.07
CA ARG A 140 18.05 -5.88 -13.67
C ARG A 140 19.05 -5.56 -12.56
N THR A 141 20.30 -6.00 -12.73
CA THR A 141 21.37 -5.69 -11.80
C THR A 141 22.17 -4.49 -12.33
N LEU A 142 22.21 -3.43 -11.54
CA LEU A 142 22.89 -2.18 -11.82
C LEU A 142 24.06 -1.98 -10.84
N THR A 143 24.99 -1.10 -11.19
CA THR A 143 25.99 -0.55 -10.28
C THR A 143 25.55 0.79 -9.73
N TRP A 144 26.21 1.27 -8.68
CA TRP A 144 25.97 2.62 -8.17
C TRP A 144 26.33 3.74 -9.18
N GLU A 145 27.18 3.44 -10.17
CA GLU A 145 27.48 4.37 -11.27
C GLU A 145 26.35 4.39 -12.31
N ASP A 146 25.59 3.32 -12.47
CA ASP A 146 24.39 3.30 -13.33
C ASP A 146 23.22 4.06 -12.68
N VAL A 147 23.11 3.99 -11.35
CA VAL A 147 22.08 4.69 -10.56
C VAL A 147 22.33 6.20 -10.51
N CYS A 148 23.58 6.60 -10.30
CA CYS A 148 23.96 8.00 -10.28
C CYS A 148 25.25 8.21 -11.08
N PRO A 149 25.16 8.31 -12.42
CA PRO A 149 26.30 8.56 -13.29
C PRO A 149 27.06 9.84 -12.93
N PRO A 150 28.35 9.96 -13.34
CA PRO A 150 29.10 11.19 -13.16
C PRO A 150 28.40 12.40 -13.81
N GLY A 151 28.11 13.42 -12.99
CA GLY A 151 27.36 14.62 -13.42
C GLY A 151 26.00 14.72 -12.75
N ASP A 152 25.41 13.58 -12.38
CA ASP A 152 24.17 13.51 -11.63
C ASP A 152 24.41 13.86 -10.15
N ARG A 153 23.35 14.33 -9.49
CA ARG A 153 23.37 14.68 -8.07
C ARG A 153 22.58 13.66 -7.28
N ILE A 154 23.18 13.14 -6.20
CA ILE A 154 22.52 12.25 -5.23
C ILE A 154 22.58 12.86 -3.82
N ASP A 155 21.42 13.06 -3.23
CA ASP A 155 21.27 13.55 -1.86
C ASP A 155 20.59 12.50 -1.00
N LYS A 156 21.20 12.11 0.12
CA LYS A 156 20.47 11.37 1.15
C LYS A 156 19.50 12.32 1.84
N ILE A 157 18.21 12.01 1.78
CA ILE A 157 17.15 12.88 2.30
C ILE A 157 16.50 12.34 3.58
N ALA A 158 16.44 11.02 3.74
CA ALA A 158 15.86 10.39 4.94
C ALA A 158 16.49 9.03 5.26
N GLU A 159 16.22 8.56 6.47
CA GLU A 159 16.42 7.19 6.94
C GLU A 159 15.06 6.70 7.45
N ALA A 160 14.55 5.62 6.86
CA ALA A 160 13.32 4.94 7.27
C ALA A 160 13.66 3.72 8.14
N SER A 161 12.68 2.87 8.46
CA SER A 161 12.86 1.70 9.33
C SER A 161 13.82 0.65 8.74
N TYR A 162 13.76 0.38 7.44
CA TYR A 162 14.59 -0.61 6.72
C TYR A 162 15.12 -0.09 5.37
N ALA A 163 15.12 1.23 5.19
CA ALA A 163 15.60 1.84 3.96
C ALA A 163 16.33 3.16 4.17
N GLU A 164 17.34 3.41 3.34
CA GLU A 164 17.88 4.75 3.10
C GLU A 164 17.16 5.38 1.91
N VAL A 165 16.77 6.65 2.02
CA VAL A 165 16.06 7.35 0.95
C VAL A 165 16.95 8.44 0.37
N TYR A 166 17.09 8.43 -0.95
CA TYR A 166 17.89 9.41 -1.68
C TYR A 166 17.07 10.13 -2.74
N ARG A 167 17.40 11.40 -2.99
CA ARG A 167 16.95 12.14 -4.18
C ARG A 167 18.05 12.10 -5.22
N VAL A 168 17.73 11.65 -6.42
CA VAL A 168 18.60 11.69 -7.59
C VAL A 168 18.06 12.74 -8.55
N THR A 169 18.92 13.67 -8.99
CA THR A 169 18.55 14.73 -9.92
C THR A 169 19.55 14.80 -11.07
N ASN A 170 19.02 14.81 -12.29
CA ASN A 170 19.79 14.94 -13.53
C ASN A 170 19.00 15.71 -14.59
N GLU A 171 19.53 15.80 -15.82
CA GLU A 171 18.89 16.54 -16.91
C GLU A 171 17.52 15.97 -17.33
N ARG A 172 17.24 14.69 -17.04
CA ARG A 172 15.95 14.04 -17.33
C ARG A 172 14.89 14.34 -16.27
N GLY A 173 15.28 14.72 -15.06
CA GLY A 173 14.36 15.08 -13.99
C GLY A 173 14.87 14.70 -12.60
N THR A 174 13.92 14.48 -11.69
CA THR A 174 14.17 14.07 -10.31
C THR A 174 13.46 12.76 -10.03
N SER A 175 14.15 11.84 -9.36
CA SER A 175 13.56 10.62 -8.80
C SER A 175 13.95 10.48 -7.33
N ILE A 176 13.09 9.86 -6.55
CA ILE A 176 13.39 9.39 -5.21
C ILE A 176 13.74 7.92 -5.30
N ILE A 177 14.83 7.49 -4.67
CA ILE A 177 15.18 6.08 -4.58
C ILE A 177 15.13 5.63 -3.12
N LYS A 178 14.36 4.58 -2.86
CA LYS A 178 14.33 3.85 -1.59
C LYS A 178 15.28 2.67 -1.70
N VAL A 179 16.32 2.64 -0.87
CA VAL A 179 17.43 1.68 -0.93
C VAL A 179 17.35 0.77 0.28
N ILE A 180 17.15 -0.52 0.03
CA ILE A 180 16.96 -1.57 1.05
C ILE A 180 18.14 -2.54 0.92
N ARG A 181 18.86 -2.79 2.02
CA ARG A 181 20.04 -3.65 1.97
C ARG A 181 19.62 -5.12 1.92
N LEU A 182 20.02 -5.84 0.88
CA LEU A 182 19.75 -7.27 0.75
C LEU A 182 20.79 -8.10 1.54
N PRO A 183 20.48 -9.35 1.92
CA PRO A 183 21.43 -10.28 2.51
C PRO A 183 22.68 -10.43 1.64
N SER A 184 23.74 -9.73 2.05
CA SER A 184 24.99 -9.59 1.33
C SER A 184 26.10 -9.11 2.27
N PRO A 185 27.35 -9.46 1.98
CA PRO A 185 28.45 -9.13 2.88
C PRO A 185 28.81 -7.65 2.81
N ILE A 186 29.28 -7.12 3.94
CA ILE A 186 29.91 -5.81 4.06
C ILE A 186 31.20 -5.97 4.88
N LYS A 187 32.13 -5.01 4.76
CA LYS A 187 33.31 -4.99 5.63
C LYS A 187 32.87 -4.95 7.10
N PRO A 188 33.52 -5.70 8.00
CA PRO A 188 33.20 -5.66 9.43
C PRO A 188 33.44 -4.26 10.01
N GLN A 189 32.76 -3.96 11.11
CA GLN A 189 33.01 -2.75 11.87
C GLN A 189 34.45 -2.70 12.39
N THR A 190 35.04 -1.51 12.41
CA THR A 190 36.32 -1.27 13.07
C THR A 190 36.18 -1.31 14.58
N LYS A 191 37.28 -1.56 15.32
CA LYS A 191 37.28 -1.49 16.80
C LYS A 191 36.79 -0.14 17.33
N ALA A 192 36.99 0.95 16.59
CA ALA A 192 36.51 2.27 16.98
C ALA A 192 34.99 2.38 16.85
N GLN A 193 34.40 1.84 15.78
CA GLN A 193 32.96 1.83 15.55
C GLN A 193 32.22 0.95 16.56
N ILE A 194 32.79 -0.21 16.90
CA ILE A 194 32.23 -1.07 17.96
C ILE A 194 32.24 -0.32 19.30
N ARG A 195 33.35 0.35 19.64
CA ARG A 195 33.45 1.15 20.88
C ARG A 195 32.51 2.35 20.91
N SER A 196 32.14 2.91 19.75
CA SER A 196 31.17 4.00 19.69
C SER A 196 29.72 3.54 19.76
N GLY A 197 29.47 2.23 19.89
CA GLY A 197 28.12 1.67 19.90
C GLY A 197 27.41 1.78 18.55
N LEU A 198 28.16 1.76 17.44
CA LEU A 198 27.55 1.74 16.10
C LEU A 198 26.75 0.44 15.95
N VAL A 199 25.44 0.57 15.72
CA VAL A 199 24.58 -0.55 15.37
C VAL A 199 24.40 -0.52 13.86
N ASP A 200 24.54 -1.65 13.19
CA ASP A 200 24.23 -1.74 11.77
C ASP A 200 22.79 -2.24 11.63
N GLU A 201 22.00 -1.59 10.77
CA GLU A 201 20.69 -2.06 10.32
C GLU A 201 20.84 -3.44 9.66
N GLU A 202 19.90 -4.32 9.92
CA GLU A 202 19.93 -5.72 9.46
C GLU A 202 19.50 -5.81 8.00
N PRO A 203 20.11 -6.67 7.18
CA PRO A 203 19.70 -6.78 5.79
C PRO A 203 18.33 -7.47 5.68
N HIS A 204 17.50 -6.99 4.75
CA HIS A 204 16.15 -7.48 4.50
C HIS A 204 16.07 -8.24 3.16
N PRO A 205 15.58 -9.49 3.15
CA PRO A 205 15.34 -10.22 1.91
C PRO A 205 14.20 -9.59 1.09
N GLU A 206 14.16 -9.83 -0.22
CA GLU A 206 13.18 -9.21 -1.12
C GLU A 206 11.73 -9.59 -0.75
N GLU A 207 11.55 -10.79 -0.20
CA GLU A 207 10.28 -11.33 0.25
C GLU A 207 9.67 -10.49 1.40
N ASP A 208 10.49 -9.89 2.26
CA ASP A 208 10.02 -9.08 3.39
C ASP A 208 9.39 -7.75 2.96
N VAL A 209 9.75 -7.28 1.77
CA VAL A 209 9.30 -5.97 1.23
C VAL A 209 8.35 -6.13 0.05
N GLN A 210 8.14 -7.36 -0.42
CA GLN A 210 7.28 -7.67 -1.56
C GLN A 210 5.84 -7.16 -1.36
N GLY A 211 5.32 -7.20 -0.14
CA GLY A 211 4.00 -6.67 0.18
C GLY A 211 3.88 -5.15 -0.03
N GLU A 212 4.87 -4.39 0.43
CA GLU A 212 4.94 -2.93 0.21
C GLU A 212 5.04 -2.61 -1.29
N LEU A 213 5.87 -3.36 -2.03
CA LEU A 213 6.08 -3.15 -3.46
C LEU A 213 4.80 -3.43 -4.25
N GLN A 214 4.10 -4.51 -3.92
CA GLN A 214 2.84 -4.86 -4.59
C GLN A 214 1.76 -3.80 -4.35
N ILE A 215 1.64 -3.30 -3.12
CA ILE A 215 0.74 -2.18 -2.81
C ILE A 215 1.17 -0.91 -3.57
N SER A 216 2.47 -0.62 -3.64
CA SER A 216 2.99 0.53 -4.39
C SER A 216 2.61 0.47 -5.87
N GLU A 217 2.72 -0.71 -6.49
CA GLU A 217 2.35 -0.94 -7.89
C GLU A 217 0.84 -0.73 -8.12
N TRP A 218 -0.01 -1.20 -7.20
CA TRP A 218 -1.46 -1.01 -7.28
C TRP A 218 -1.89 0.45 -7.15
N LEU A 219 -1.18 1.23 -6.34
CA LEU A 219 -1.50 2.64 -6.08
C LEU A 219 -0.90 3.60 -7.10
N ALA A 220 0.06 3.15 -7.92
CA ALA A 220 0.88 4.01 -8.78
C ALA A 220 0.07 4.89 -9.77
N ASP A 221 -1.09 4.38 -10.23
CA ASP A 221 -1.97 5.08 -11.16
C ASP A 221 -3.09 5.89 -10.45
N ILE A 222 -3.12 5.90 -9.11
CA ILE A 222 -4.11 6.65 -8.32
C ILE A 222 -3.54 8.03 -7.96
N PRO A 223 -4.17 9.14 -8.40
CA PRO A 223 -3.71 10.48 -8.06
C PRO A 223 -3.68 10.71 -6.55
N GLY A 224 -2.58 11.28 -6.07
CA GLY A 224 -2.32 11.51 -4.64
C GLY A 224 -1.40 10.46 -4.01
N PHE A 225 -1.06 9.38 -4.70
CA PHE A 225 -0.04 8.41 -4.28
C PHE A 225 1.26 8.61 -5.05
N VAL A 226 2.36 8.07 -4.52
CA VAL A 226 3.66 8.18 -5.18
C VAL A 226 3.68 7.36 -6.47
N VAL A 227 4.23 7.96 -7.52
CA VAL A 227 4.42 7.26 -8.79
C VAL A 227 5.52 6.23 -8.61
N TYR A 228 5.18 4.95 -8.73
CA TYR A 228 6.16 3.87 -8.84
C TYR A 228 6.71 3.81 -10.26
N LYS A 229 8.04 3.94 -10.42
CA LYS A 229 8.69 3.91 -11.75
C LYS A 229 9.21 2.52 -12.09
N GLU A 230 10.14 2.03 -11.29
CA GLU A 230 10.81 0.74 -11.51
C GLU A 230 11.51 0.27 -10.23
N ARG A 231 11.86 -1.01 -10.17
CA ARG A 231 12.76 -1.57 -9.15
C ARG A 231 13.89 -2.36 -9.78
N TYR A 232 15.05 -2.35 -9.14
CA TYR A 232 16.25 -3.04 -9.62
C TYR A 232 17.16 -3.43 -8.47
N VAL A 233 18.04 -4.40 -8.72
CA VAL A 233 19.10 -4.76 -7.78
C VAL A 233 20.31 -3.89 -8.07
N VAL A 234 20.88 -3.27 -7.05
CA VAL A 234 22.16 -2.58 -7.16
C VAL A 234 23.22 -3.42 -6.47
N GLN A 235 24.28 -3.75 -7.20
CA GLN A 235 25.40 -4.51 -6.69
C GLN A 235 26.71 -3.74 -6.85
N GLY A 236 27.50 -3.71 -5.78
CA GLY A 236 28.90 -3.29 -5.84
C GLY A 236 29.31 -2.23 -4.83
N LYS A 237 30.55 -1.78 -4.97
CA LYS A 237 31.17 -0.78 -4.10
C LYS A 237 30.50 0.59 -4.24
N THR A 238 30.60 1.38 -3.17
CA THR A 238 30.12 2.76 -3.14
C THR A 238 30.80 3.65 -4.19
N THR A 239 30.06 4.62 -4.70
CA THR A 239 30.63 5.78 -5.42
C THR A 239 31.09 6.85 -4.42
N ARG A 240 31.91 7.80 -4.89
CA ARG A 240 32.35 8.95 -4.09
C ARG A 240 31.16 9.80 -3.64
N GLN A 241 30.21 10.03 -4.54
CA GLN A 241 29.01 10.83 -4.32
C GLN A 241 28.13 10.22 -3.22
N LEU A 242 27.90 8.90 -3.27
CA LEU A 242 27.12 8.20 -2.24
C LEU A 242 27.77 8.30 -0.85
N LEU A 243 29.11 8.19 -0.79
CA LEU A 243 29.83 8.35 0.47
C LEU A 243 29.73 9.79 1.02
N GLU A 244 29.92 10.79 0.15
CA GLU A 244 29.86 12.20 0.53
C GLU A 244 28.46 12.61 1.03
N THR A 245 27.42 12.11 0.38
CA THR A 245 26.04 12.41 0.76
C THR A 245 25.67 11.76 2.10
N HIS A 246 26.07 10.49 2.32
CA HIS A 246 25.92 9.83 3.61
C HIS A 246 26.64 10.61 4.73
N GLN A 247 27.89 11.01 4.52
CA GLN A 247 28.64 11.77 5.53
C GLN A 247 28.01 13.14 5.82
N SER A 248 27.50 13.82 4.80
CA SER A 248 26.85 15.12 4.94
C SER A 248 25.54 14.99 5.74
N PHE A 249 24.75 13.96 5.43
CA PHE A 249 23.53 13.63 6.17
C PHE A 249 23.83 13.34 7.64
N GLN A 250 24.79 12.45 7.94
CA GLN A 250 25.11 12.12 9.33
C GLN A 250 25.66 13.32 10.12
N LYS A 251 26.44 14.20 9.50
CA LYS A 251 26.88 15.44 10.13
C LYS A 251 25.72 16.39 10.41
N LYS A 252 24.74 16.50 9.49
CA LYS A 252 23.54 17.31 9.68
C LYS A 252 22.71 16.77 10.83
N MET A 253 22.43 15.47 10.83
CA MET A 253 21.61 14.82 11.86
C MET A 253 22.25 14.91 13.24
N LYS A 254 23.56 14.66 13.38
CA LYS A 254 24.27 14.83 14.66
C LYS A 254 24.31 16.26 15.20
N ARG A 255 24.16 17.27 14.32
CA ARG A 255 24.05 18.67 14.77
C ARG A 255 22.66 18.99 15.30
N GLN A 256 21.64 18.32 14.78
CA GLN A 256 20.24 18.48 15.22
C GLN A 256 20.00 17.67 16.51
N ASP A 257 20.55 16.46 16.58
CA ASP A 257 20.49 15.57 17.73
C ASP A 257 21.86 14.92 17.96
N PRO A 258 22.66 15.43 18.92
CA PRO A 258 23.98 14.90 19.25
C PRO A 258 23.99 13.45 19.72
N ASP A 259 22.89 12.97 20.30
CA ASP A 259 22.77 11.62 20.88
C ASP A 259 22.14 10.62 19.89
N ARG A 260 21.79 11.07 18.67
CA ARG A 260 21.22 10.23 17.61
C ARG A 260 22.13 9.05 17.29
N ALA A 261 21.58 7.84 17.45
CA ALA A 261 22.23 6.62 17.01
C ALA A 261 22.32 6.57 15.48
N GLN A 262 23.42 6.02 14.97
CA GLN A 262 23.56 5.69 13.57
C GLN A 262 23.26 4.21 13.40
N PHE A 263 22.25 3.90 12.57
CA PHE A 263 21.86 2.53 12.25
C PHE A 263 22.41 2.07 10.90
N TYR A 264 22.43 2.94 9.88
CA TYR A 264 22.84 2.49 8.54
C TYR A 264 24.37 2.40 8.37
N PRO A 265 24.88 1.26 7.84
CA PRO A 265 26.30 1.08 7.63
C PRO A 265 26.84 2.10 6.61
N SER A 266 27.99 2.69 6.90
CA SER A 266 28.63 3.63 5.98
C SER A 266 28.90 2.97 4.61
N PRO A 267 28.60 3.65 3.48
CA PRO A 267 28.89 3.14 2.14
C PRO A 267 30.36 2.75 1.90
N SER A 268 31.30 3.32 2.65
CA SER A 268 32.73 2.93 2.63
C SER A 268 32.98 1.44 2.97
N ARG A 269 32.01 0.79 3.61
CA ARG A 269 32.06 -0.62 3.99
C ARG A 269 31.48 -1.56 2.93
N TYR A 270 30.89 -1.06 1.86
CA TYR A 270 30.36 -1.90 0.77
C TYR A 270 31.50 -2.58 -0.01
N LEU A 271 31.23 -3.80 -0.45
CA LEU A 271 32.08 -4.71 -1.20
C LEU A 271 31.52 -4.89 -2.62
N ASP A 272 32.25 -5.60 -3.49
CA ASP A 272 31.81 -5.83 -4.89
C ASP A 272 30.54 -6.71 -4.97
N ASP A 273 30.25 -7.46 -3.91
CA ASP A 273 29.11 -8.36 -3.75
C ASP A 273 28.06 -7.85 -2.77
N THR A 274 28.21 -6.63 -2.24
CA THR A 274 27.13 -5.98 -1.48
C THR A 274 25.98 -5.65 -2.41
N ARG A 275 24.77 -6.06 -2.03
CA ARG A 275 23.55 -5.94 -2.84
C ARG A 275 22.48 -5.11 -2.12
N PHE A 276 21.72 -4.37 -2.90
CA PHE A 276 20.61 -3.55 -2.47
C PHE A 276 19.43 -3.75 -3.41
N LEU A 277 18.21 -3.79 -2.88
CA LEU A 277 17.02 -3.55 -3.67
C LEU A 277 16.79 -2.04 -3.71
N VAL A 278 16.64 -1.50 -4.91
CA VAL A 278 16.38 -0.09 -5.11
C VAL A 278 15.06 0.09 -5.83
N VAL A 279 14.18 0.86 -5.20
CA VAL A 279 12.86 1.21 -5.73
C VAL A 279 12.93 2.67 -6.17
N GLU A 280 12.69 2.93 -7.45
CA GLU A 280 12.63 4.26 -8.03
C GLU A 280 11.20 4.78 -8.01
N LEU A 281 11.03 5.96 -7.41
CA LEU A 281 9.77 6.64 -7.17
C LEU A 281 9.82 8.05 -7.77
N GLY A 282 8.65 8.61 -8.09
CA GLY A 282 8.48 10.00 -8.49
C GLY A 282 8.89 11.00 -7.41
N ASP A 283 9.11 12.25 -7.82
CA ASP A 283 9.38 13.33 -6.85
C ASP A 283 8.12 13.68 -6.05
N ALA A 284 8.09 13.24 -4.80
CA ALA A 284 6.98 13.45 -3.88
C ALA A 284 6.85 14.91 -3.38
N GLY A 285 7.89 15.74 -3.52
CA GLY A 285 7.94 17.09 -2.97
C GLY A 285 8.51 17.14 -1.54
N THR A 286 7.88 17.94 -0.67
CA THR A 286 8.36 18.20 0.71
C THR A 286 7.40 17.59 1.72
N SER A 287 7.87 16.86 2.72
CA SER A 287 7.02 16.30 3.79
C SER A 287 6.21 17.39 4.51
N LEU A 288 5.02 17.04 5.00
CA LEU A 288 4.13 17.96 5.70
C LEU A 288 4.79 18.51 6.97
N GLU A 289 5.62 17.70 7.65
CA GLU A 289 6.41 18.14 8.80
C GLU A 289 7.34 19.33 8.50
N ASP A 290 7.90 19.38 7.29
CA ASP A 290 8.80 20.42 6.82
C ASP A 290 8.06 21.52 6.04
N TRP A 291 6.75 21.36 5.80
CA TRP A 291 5.94 22.31 5.07
C TRP A 291 5.39 23.43 5.96
N LYS A 292 5.58 24.68 5.55
CA LYS A 292 5.06 25.83 6.29
C LYS A 292 3.59 26.11 5.96
N LEU A 293 2.69 25.67 6.83
CA LEU A 293 1.25 25.93 6.74
C LEU A 293 0.91 27.38 7.11
N THR A 294 0.46 28.19 6.13
CA THR A 294 0.28 29.64 6.32
C THR A 294 -1.06 30.21 5.86
N SER A 295 -1.91 29.48 5.13
CA SER A 295 -3.20 30.01 4.67
C SER A 295 -4.35 29.03 4.82
N GLU A 296 -5.57 29.56 4.99
CA GLU A 296 -6.81 28.78 5.07
C GLU A 296 -6.97 27.79 3.89
N SER A 297 -6.65 28.24 2.67
CA SER A 297 -6.77 27.41 1.46
C SER A 297 -5.90 26.15 1.50
N GLN A 298 -4.74 26.20 2.16
CA GLN A 298 -3.86 25.04 2.31
C GLN A 298 -4.48 24.02 3.28
N LEU A 299 -5.17 24.46 4.33
CA LEU A 299 -5.85 23.55 5.28
C LEU A 299 -6.94 22.75 4.55
N TRP A 300 -7.74 23.42 3.74
CA TRP A 300 -8.80 22.80 2.94
C TRP A 300 -8.24 21.82 1.90
N ASP A 301 -7.25 22.26 1.12
CA ASP A 301 -6.73 21.46 0.03
C ASP A 301 -5.94 20.25 0.53
N ILE A 302 -5.05 20.41 1.51
CA ILE A 302 -4.25 19.29 2.03
C ILE A 302 -5.16 18.24 2.64
N PHE A 303 -6.14 18.63 3.48
CA PHE A 303 -7.04 17.67 4.12
C PHE A 303 -7.93 16.92 3.13
N PHE A 304 -8.45 17.58 2.09
CA PHE A 304 -9.32 16.91 1.14
C PHE A 304 -8.58 16.19 0.01
N LEU A 305 -7.39 16.63 -0.40
CA LEU A 305 -6.58 15.88 -1.37
C LEU A 305 -6.24 14.49 -0.83
N GLN A 306 -5.80 14.39 0.44
CA GLN A 306 -5.55 13.08 1.06
C GLN A 306 -6.82 12.25 1.23
N ALA A 307 -7.95 12.86 1.63
CA ALA A 307 -9.21 12.12 1.83
C ALA A 307 -9.75 11.58 0.50
N ILE A 308 -9.63 12.35 -0.57
CA ILE A 308 -10.01 11.94 -1.93
C ILE A 308 -9.10 10.81 -2.43
N ALA A 309 -7.78 10.91 -2.21
CA ALA A 309 -6.83 9.87 -2.59
C ALA A 309 -7.15 8.55 -1.86
N LEU A 310 -7.30 8.59 -0.54
CA LEU A 310 -7.68 7.42 0.27
C LEU A 310 -9.02 6.83 -0.16
N ALA A 311 -10.04 7.65 -0.39
CA ALA A 311 -11.35 7.18 -0.85
C ALA A 311 -11.28 6.42 -2.19
N ARG A 312 -10.41 6.86 -3.11
CA ARG A 312 -10.18 6.15 -4.38
C ARG A 312 -9.47 4.82 -4.17
N ALA A 313 -8.47 4.79 -3.31
CA ALA A 313 -7.73 3.58 -3.01
C ALA A 313 -8.56 2.54 -2.23
N GLU A 314 -9.44 3.01 -1.32
CA GLU A 314 -10.45 2.17 -0.66
C GLU A 314 -11.37 1.48 -1.67
N ASP A 315 -11.81 2.19 -2.71
CA ASP A 315 -12.71 1.65 -3.74
C ASP A 315 -12.00 0.71 -4.72
N LEU A 316 -10.77 1.04 -5.12
CA LEU A 316 -10.04 0.31 -6.16
C LEU A 316 -9.32 -0.95 -5.64
N VAL A 317 -8.77 -0.91 -4.43
CA VAL A 317 -7.94 -2.00 -3.89
C VAL A 317 -8.17 -2.25 -2.39
N MET A 318 -9.32 -1.82 -1.85
CA MET A 318 -9.65 -1.97 -0.42
C MET A 318 -8.49 -1.50 0.48
N PHE A 319 -7.92 -0.35 0.14
CA PHE A 319 -6.70 0.14 0.75
C PHE A 319 -6.90 0.65 2.18
N GLU A 320 -5.94 0.34 3.04
CA GLU A 320 -5.72 1.00 4.32
C GLU A 320 -4.25 1.39 4.44
N HIS A 321 -3.97 2.66 4.72
CA HIS A 321 -2.57 3.09 4.83
C HIS A 321 -1.89 2.59 6.10
N ARG A 322 -2.62 2.67 7.23
CA ARG A 322 -2.21 2.27 8.59
C ARG A 322 -0.99 2.99 9.18
N ASP A 323 -0.38 3.93 8.45
CA ASP A 323 0.75 4.72 8.94
C ASP A 323 0.85 6.14 8.34
N LEU A 324 -0.30 6.80 8.12
CA LEU A 324 -0.34 8.08 7.42
C LEU A 324 -0.10 9.27 8.38
N HIS A 325 1.11 9.37 8.92
CA HIS A 325 1.56 10.52 9.70
C HIS A 325 2.13 11.63 8.78
N GLU A 326 2.45 12.80 9.34
CA GLU A 326 2.91 13.99 8.61
C GLU A 326 4.22 13.80 7.82
N GLY A 327 5.00 12.76 8.16
CA GLY A 327 6.20 12.38 7.42
C GLY A 327 5.89 11.65 6.11
N ASN A 328 4.75 10.95 6.08
CA ASN A 328 4.28 10.13 4.95
C ASN A 328 3.31 10.88 4.02
N LEU A 329 3.13 12.20 4.23
CA LEU A 329 2.40 13.07 3.32
C LEU A 329 3.32 14.17 2.82
N CYS A 330 3.61 14.18 1.53
CA CYS A 330 4.37 15.25 0.89
C CYS A 330 3.46 16.25 0.16
N ILE A 331 3.93 17.49 0.08
CA ILE A 331 3.23 18.66 -0.46
C ILE A 331 4.07 19.27 -1.57
N ARG A 332 3.40 19.68 -2.65
CA ARG A 332 4.02 20.35 -3.79
C ARG A 332 3.17 21.52 -4.28
N GLN A 333 3.81 22.65 -4.59
CA GLN A 333 3.14 23.78 -5.22
C GLN A 333 3.12 23.59 -6.74
N VAL A 334 1.98 23.19 -7.31
CA VAL A 334 1.85 22.90 -8.75
C VAL A 334 1.27 24.06 -9.55
N LYS A 335 0.44 24.90 -8.92
CA LYS A 335 -0.18 26.09 -9.52
C LYS A 335 -0.09 27.24 -8.51
N PRO A 336 -0.07 28.51 -8.94
CA PRO A 336 -0.14 29.61 -7.98
C PRO A 336 -1.46 29.57 -7.19
N PRO A 337 -1.45 29.94 -5.89
CA PRO A 337 -2.67 30.07 -5.11
C PRO A 337 -3.65 31.07 -5.74
N ARG A 338 -4.94 30.84 -5.53
CA ARG A 338 -6.05 31.67 -5.99
C ARG A 338 -6.88 32.10 -4.80
N ASP A 339 -7.49 33.27 -4.89
CA ASP A 339 -8.38 33.75 -3.83
C ASP A 339 -9.60 32.83 -3.71
N ILE A 340 -9.92 32.43 -2.48
CA ILE A 340 -11.18 31.76 -2.15
C ILE A 340 -12.29 32.77 -2.48
N GLY A 341 -13.09 32.46 -3.51
CA GLY A 341 -14.17 33.33 -3.97
C GLY A 341 -15.36 33.36 -3.00
N SER A 342 -16.57 33.55 -3.56
CA SER A 342 -17.79 33.42 -2.77
C SER A 342 -17.93 32.01 -2.17
N PRO A 343 -18.54 31.82 -0.98
CA PRO A 343 -18.78 30.50 -0.39
C PRO A 343 -19.52 29.50 -1.29
N SER A 344 -20.29 29.96 -2.27
CA SER A 344 -20.93 29.10 -3.28
C SER A 344 -19.94 28.43 -4.25
N ALA A 345 -18.68 28.88 -4.28
CA ALA A 345 -17.61 28.24 -5.03
C ALA A 345 -17.02 27.04 -4.26
N GLY A 346 -17.36 26.83 -2.99
CA GLY A 346 -16.71 25.86 -2.11
C GLY A 346 -15.38 26.38 -1.56
N PHE A 347 -14.64 25.50 -0.89
CA PHE A 347 -13.38 25.83 -0.21
C PHE A 347 -12.17 25.06 -0.75
N PHE A 348 -12.41 24.01 -1.55
CA PHE A 348 -11.38 23.15 -2.12
C PHE A 348 -10.88 23.62 -3.49
N GLY A 349 -9.58 23.47 -3.75
CA GLY A 349 -8.90 23.73 -5.02
C GLY A 349 -8.34 25.15 -5.20
N PHE A 350 -8.03 25.85 -4.11
CA PHE A 350 -7.61 27.26 -4.15
C PHE A 350 -6.14 27.49 -3.78
N SER A 351 -5.50 26.56 -3.08
CA SER A 351 -4.09 26.71 -2.69
C SER A 351 -3.11 26.46 -3.84
N GLY A 352 -3.55 25.76 -4.89
CA GLY A 352 -2.68 25.32 -5.98
C GLY A 352 -1.65 24.26 -5.55
N LEU A 353 -1.89 23.62 -4.40
CA LEU A 353 -1.12 22.49 -3.92
C LEU A 353 -1.58 21.17 -4.54
N ASP A 354 -0.65 20.23 -4.53
CA ASP A 354 -0.85 18.81 -4.77
C ASP A 354 -0.22 18.03 -3.61
N ILE A 355 -0.65 16.78 -3.41
CA ILE A 355 -0.12 15.91 -2.36
C ILE A 355 0.39 14.59 -2.92
N THR A 356 1.29 13.97 -2.17
CA THR A 356 1.79 12.62 -2.45
C THR A 356 1.89 11.84 -1.16
N ILE A 357 1.11 10.76 -1.07
CA ILE A 357 1.09 9.81 0.05
C ILE A 357 2.20 8.78 -0.17
N LEU A 358 3.01 8.55 0.87
CA LEU A 358 4.22 7.71 0.85
C LEU A 358 4.16 6.56 1.86
N ASP A 359 5.10 5.63 1.74
CA ASP A 359 5.41 4.56 2.69
C ASP A 359 4.24 3.64 3.02
N TYR A 360 4.20 2.51 2.29
CA TYR A 360 3.14 1.52 2.44
C TYR A 360 3.57 0.32 3.30
N GLY A 361 4.64 0.47 4.08
CA GLY A 361 5.25 -0.61 4.85
C GLY A 361 4.32 -1.28 5.86
N LEU A 362 3.32 -0.56 6.38
CA LEU A 362 2.30 -1.10 7.30
C LEU A 362 0.92 -1.27 6.64
N SER A 363 0.80 -0.96 5.34
CA SER A 363 -0.47 -0.87 4.66
C SER A 363 -1.13 -2.23 4.41
N ARG A 364 -2.39 -2.17 3.99
CA ARG A 364 -3.18 -3.29 3.51
C ARG A 364 -3.83 -2.96 2.18
N GLY A 365 -3.89 -3.92 1.27
CA GLY A 365 -4.59 -3.84 0.00
C GLY A 365 -4.98 -5.21 -0.52
N GLU A 366 -5.87 -5.23 -1.51
CA GLU A 366 -6.39 -6.45 -2.15
C GLU A 366 -6.66 -6.19 -3.63
N ASP A 367 -6.24 -7.12 -4.49
CA ASP A 367 -6.48 -7.03 -5.93
C ASP A 367 -7.90 -7.47 -6.26
N LEU A 368 -8.80 -6.50 -6.44
CA LEU A 368 -10.19 -6.75 -6.77
C LEU A 368 -10.41 -7.33 -8.19
N SER A 369 -9.36 -7.40 -9.02
CA SER A 369 -9.45 -8.04 -10.33
C SER A 369 -9.35 -9.57 -10.26
N ILE A 370 -8.92 -10.12 -9.12
CA ILE A 370 -8.76 -11.55 -8.87
C ILE A 370 -9.86 -12.00 -7.89
N GLU A 371 -10.64 -13.01 -8.27
CA GLU A 371 -11.65 -13.59 -7.38
C GLU A 371 -10.96 -14.30 -6.20
N ASP A 372 -11.45 -14.07 -4.98
CA ASP A 372 -10.87 -14.57 -3.72
C ASP A 372 -9.38 -14.25 -3.55
N ALA A 373 -8.94 -13.06 -4.02
CA ALA A 373 -7.58 -12.58 -3.82
C ALA A 373 -7.21 -12.57 -2.33
N LYS A 374 -6.04 -13.13 -2.00
CA LYS A 374 -5.51 -12.98 -0.64
C LYS A 374 -5.10 -11.51 -0.45
N PRO A 375 -5.54 -10.83 0.64
CA PRO A 375 -5.07 -9.50 0.93
C PRO A 375 -3.57 -9.50 1.19
N VAL A 376 -2.91 -8.43 0.76
CA VAL A 376 -1.55 -8.11 1.14
C VAL A 376 -1.64 -7.17 2.33
N ALA A 377 -1.13 -7.57 3.48
CA ALA A 377 -1.09 -6.75 4.68
C ALA A 377 0.20 -7.02 5.45
N PHE A 378 0.76 -5.97 6.04
CA PHE A 378 1.78 -6.15 7.06
C PHE A 378 1.15 -6.69 8.35
N ASP A 379 1.81 -7.62 9.00
CA ASP A 379 1.35 -8.21 10.25
C ASP A 379 1.90 -7.44 11.45
N LEU A 380 1.13 -6.47 11.94
CA LEU A 380 1.54 -5.62 13.06
C LEU A 380 1.53 -6.37 14.40
N GLU A 381 0.97 -7.58 14.51
CA GLU A 381 1.03 -8.36 15.77
C GLU A 381 2.45 -8.88 16.06
N ARG A 382 3.36 -8.83 15.08
CA ARG A 382 4.77 -9.21 15.25
C ARG A 382 5.56 -8.24 16.13
N ASP A 383 5.13 -6.98 16.19
CA ASP A 383 5.77 -5.95 17.02
C ASP A 383 4.74 -5.15 17.82
N LEU A 384 4.47 -5.62 19.04
CA LEU A 384 3.57 -4.94 19.96
C LEU A 384 4.12 -3.63 20.53
N SER A 385 5.39 -3.31 20.28
CA SER A 385 5.97 -2.03 20.71
C SER A 385 5.25 -0.85 20.06
N LEU A 386 4.71 -1.02 18.84
CA LEU A 386 3.89 -0.04 18.15
C LEU A 386 2.66 0.38 18.97
N PHE A 387 2.05 -0.56 19.70
CA PHE A 387 0.83 -0.32 20.47
C PHE A 387 1.12 0.08 21.93
N THR A 388 2.18 -0.48 22.52
CA THR A 388 2.55 -0.22 23.92
C THR A 388 3.33 1.09 24.10
N SER A 389 3.91 1.63 23.03
CA SER A 389 4.70 2.87 23.11
C SER A 389 3.84 4.12 23.28
N THR A 390 4.37 5.12 23.98
CA THR A 390 3.69 6.40 24.28
C THR A 390 4.52 7.63 23.91
N HIS A 391 5.62 7.43 23.17
CA HIS A 391 6.59 8.47 22.89
C HIS A 391 6.09 9.56 21.91
N ALA A 392 5.09 9.25 21.08
CA ALA A 392 4.57 10.14 20.05
C ALA A 392 3.04 10.09 19.96
N ALA A 393 2.43 11.15 19.42
CA ALA A 393 0.99 11.24 19.24
C ALA A 393 0.46 10.13 18.30
N GLN A 394 1.21 9.78 17.26
CA GLN A 394 0.86 8.70 16.33
C GLN A 394 0.70 7.33 17.01
N CYS A 395 1.38 7.10 18.16
CA CYS A 395 1.22 5.86 18.91
C CYS A 395 -0.23 5.62 19.38
N LYS A 396 -0.99 6.71 19.60
CA LYS A 396 -2.41 6.61 19.92
C LYS A 396 -3.21 6.04 18.74
N VAL A 397 -2.86 6.41 17.51
CA VAL A 397 -3.56 5.95 16.30
C VAL A 397 -3.36 4.45 16.10
N TYR A 398 -2.14 3.93 16.26
CA TYR A 398 -1.89 2.48 16.20
C TYR A 398 -2.75 1.73 17.24
N ARG A 399 -2.81 2.22 18.48
CA ARG A 399 -3.69 1.64 19.51
C ARG A 399 -5.16 1.73 19.15
N GLN A 400 -5.63 2.82 18.57
CA GLN A 400 -7.02 2.99 18.14
C GLN A 400 -7.37 1.97 17.06
N MET A 401 -6.50 1.77 16.06
CA MET A 401 -6.69 0.75 15.03
C MET A 401 -6.81 -0.65 15.64
N ARG A 402 -5.85 -1.03 16.49
CA ARG A 402 -5.85 -2.36 17.14
C ARG A 402 -7.05 -2.55 18.06
N SER A 403 -7.41 -1.52 18.84
CA SER A 403 -8.57 -1.56 19.73
C SER A 403 -9.86 -1.73 18.95
N PHE A 404 -9.98 -1.05 17.81
CA PHE A 404 -11.14 -1.18 16.92
C PHE A 404 -11.27 -2.59 16.36
N LEU A 405 -10.17 -3.22 15.92
CA LEU A 405 -10.20 -4.62 15.47
C LEU A 405 -10.56 -5.60 16.60
N LEU A 406 -10.13 -5.33 17.84
CA LEU A 406 -10.47 -6.19 18.98
C LEU A 406 -11.93 -6.04 19.44
N ARG A 407 -12.49 -4.83 19.34
CA ARG A 407 -13.74 -4.47 20.04
C ARG A 407 -14.91 -4.14 19.11
N ALA A 408 -14.64 -3.76 17.87
CA ALA A 408 -15.55 -3.10 16.93
C ALA A 408 -16.30 -1.88 17.51
N ASP A 409 -15.65 -1.17 18.44
CA ASP A 409 -16.08 0.12 18.95
C ASP A 409 -14.90 1.12 18.93
N ARG A 410 -15.19 2.40 19.17
CA ARG A 410 -14.17 3.47 19.13
C ARG A 410 -13.36 3.60 20.42
N THR A 411 -13.60 2.74 21.42
CA THR A 411 -12.91 2.85 22.70
C THR A 411 -11.45 2.41 22.54
N CYS A 412 -10.53 3.36 22.63
CA CYS A 412 -9.10 3.07 22.63
C CYS A 412 -8.70 2.40 23.95
N LEU A 413 -8.19 1.17 23.87
CA LEU A 413 -7.59 0.48 25.00
C LEU A 413 -6.27 1.15 25.41
N PRO A 414 -5.92 1.15 26.70
CA PRO A 414 -4.65 1.71 27.18
C PRO A 414 -3.46 0.87 26.73
N PRO A 415 -2.23 1.41 26.70
CA PRO A 415 -1.03 0.70 26.23
C PRO A 415 -0.82 -0.68 26.87
N GLU A 416 -1.10 -0.81 28.16
CA GLU A 416 -0.90 -2.04 28.93
C GLU A 416 -1.86 -3.16 28.51
N ALA A 417 -2.95 -2.84 27.82
CA ALA A 417 -3.88 -3.82 27.27
C ALA A 417 -3.46 -4.37 25.90
N HIS A 418 -2.30 -3.95 25.37
CA HIS A 418 -1.77 -4.38 24.08
C HIS A 418 -0.54 -5.27 24.17
N ASP A 419 -0.33 -5.95 25.31
CA ASP A 419 0.85 -6.79 25.57
C ASP A 419 0.73 -8.24 25.08
N THR A 420 -0.45 -8.65 24.63
CA THR A 420 -0.76 -10.02 24.20
C THR A 420 -0.89 -10.07 22.67
N PRO A 421 0.00 -10.78 21.95
CA PRO A 421 -0.07 -10.87 20.49
C PRO A 421 -1.20 -11.79 20.04
N TYR A 422 -1.78 -11.47 18.88
CA TYR A 422 -2.90 -12.19 18.27
C TYR A 422 -4.05 -12.42 19.26
N ALA A 423 -4.40 -11.38 20.01
CA ALA A 423 -5.47 -11.43 21.00
C ALA A 423 -6.82 -11.76 20.36
N GLU A 424 -7.67 -12.44 21.12
CA GLU A 424 -9.05 -12.74 20.73
C GLU A 424 -9.91 -11.47 20.79
N GLY A 425 -10.41 -11.04 19.65
CA GLY A 425 -11.38 -9.97 19.49
C GLY A 425 -12.81 -10.49 19.40
N ILE A 426 -13.74 -9.60 19.03
CA ILE A 426 -15.16 -9.96 18.90
C ILE A 426 -15.45 -10.96 17.77
N ASP A 427 -14.64 -10.95 16.72
CA ASP A 427 -14.79 -11.78 15.51
C ASP A 427 -13.72 -12.90 15.44
N GLY A 428 -13.14 -13.25 16.59
CA GLY A 428 -12.07 -14.24 16.73
C GLY A 428 -10.69 -13.60 16.85
N GLN A 429 -9.66 -14.41 16.61
CA GLN A 429 -8.27 -13.98 16.67
C GLN A 429 -8.01 -12.78 15.75
N LEU A 430 -7.38 -11.73 16.28
CA LEU A 430 -7.06 -10.53 15.51
C LEU A 430 -6.19 -10.88 14.32
N SER A 431 -6.60 -10.38 13.15
CA SER A 431 -5.83 -10.46 11.91
C SER A 431 -5.77 -9.10 11.23
N TRP A 432 -4.57 -8.69 10.83
CA TRP A 432 -4.34 -7.48 10.05
C TRP A 432 -4.69 -7.66 8.56
N ASP A 433 -5.06 -8.88 8.12
CA ASP A 433 -5.65 -9.11 6.80
C ASP A 433 -7.07 -8.54 6.68
N ALA A 434 -7.76 -8.39 7.82
CA ALA A 434 -9.12 -7.87 7.88
C ALA A 434 -9.20 -6.45 7.29
N TYR A 435 -10.23 -6.19 6.50
CA TYR A 435 -10.50 -4.87 5.95
C TYR A 435 -11.31 -4.01 6.93
N ALA A 436 -10.68 -2.96 7.44
CA ALA A 436 -11.27 -2.00 8.36
C ALA A 436 -10.92 -0.56 7.94
N PRO A 437 -11.58 0.00 6.91
CA PRO A 437 -11.26 1.33 6.37
C PRO A 437 -11.44 2.48 7.36
N TYR A 438 -12.03 2.20 8.52
CA TYR A 438 -12.01 3.12 9.66
C TYR A 438 -10.58 3.48 10.10
N SER A 439 -9.58 2.65 9.83
CA SER A 439 -8.16 2.99 10.03
C SER A 439 -7.76 4.25 9.26
N ASN A 440 -8.22 4.43 8.03
CA ASN A 440 -7.99 5.66 7.25
C ASN A 440 -8.69 6.87 7.89
N VAL A 441 -9.88 6.69 8.47
CA VAL A 441 -10.59 7.75 9.21
C VAL A 441 -9.79 8.19 10.44
N LEU A 442 -9.19 7.26 11.18
CA LEU A 442 -8.33 7.56 12.33
C LEU A 442 -7.10 8.41 11.91
N TRP A 443 -6.47 8.08 10.78
CA TRP A 443 -5.36 8.87 10.25
C TRP A 443 -5.79 10.23 9.70
N LEU A 444 -6.96 10.32 9.07
CA LEU A 444 -7.55 11.61 8.68
C LEU A 444 -7.81 12.50 9.89
N ALA A 445 -8.31 11.93 11.00
CA ALA A 445 -8.50 12.66 12.26
C ALA A 445 -7.16 13.17 12.81
N TYR A 446 -6.15 12.31 12.85
CA TYR A 446 -4.79 12.66 13.27
C TYR A 446 -4.22 13.83 12.45
N LEU A 447 -4.27 13.73 11.12
CA LEU A 447 -3.73 14.78 10.24
C LEU A 447 -4.55 16.06 10.29
N TYR A 448 -5.87 15.99 10.50
CA TYR A 448 -6.69 17.18 10.75
C TYR A 448 -6.22 17.94 12.00
N GLU A 449 -5.97 17.24 13.12
CA GLU A 449 -5.42 17.85 14.33
C GLU A 449 -4.01 18.40 14.11
N TYR A 450 -3.17 17.68 13.36
CA TYR A 450 -1.83 18.12 12.97
C TYR A 450 -1.89 19.46 12.22
N LEU A 451 -2.68 19.53 11.14
CA LEU A 451 -2.86 20.73 10.32
C LEU A 451 -3.26 21.94 11.17
N ILE A 452 -4.19 21.73 12.10
CA ILE A 452 -4.67 22.77 13.01
C ILE A 452 -3.60 23.23 14.01
N SER A 453 -2.84 22.29 14.58
CA SER A 453 -1.86 22.57 15.64
C SER A 453 -0.57 23.17 15.09
N HIS A 454 -0.24 22.86 13.83
CA HIS A 454 0.97 23.32 13.15
C HIS A 454 0.72 24.53 12.25
N PHE A 455 -0.52 25.00 12.10
CA PHE A 455 -0.84 26.20 11.34
C PHE A 455 -0.12 27.44 11.88
N LYS A 456 0.64 28.13 11.01
CA LYS A 456 1.40 29.36 11.32
C LYS A 456 0.85 30.61 10.62
N GLY A 457 -0.35 30.53 10.04
CA GLY A 457 -1.04 31.64 9.36
C GLY A 457 -1.87 32.54 10.28
N ASP A 458 -2.85 33.25 9.72
CA ASP A 458 -3.74 34.14 10.49
C ASP A 458 -4.67 33.33 11.41
N LYS A 459 -4.69 33.65 12.70
CA LYS A 459 -5.58 33.03 13.69
C LYS A 459 -7.07 33.16 13.33
N LYS A 460 -7.47 34.21 12.62
CA LYS A 460 -8.85 34.40 12.15
C LYS A 460 -9.22 33.41 11.05
N GLU A 461 -8.30 33.10 10.16
CA GLU A 461 -8.47 32.07 9.13
C GLU A 461 -8.63 30.70 9.78
N LEU A 462 -7.75 30.35 10.71
CA LEU A 462 -7.86 29.10 11.46
C LEU A 462 -9.19 28.99 12.23
N ALA A 463 -9.64 30.08 12.85
CA ALA A 463 -10.92 30.11 13.55
C ALA A 463 -12.12 29.93 12.59
N ARG A 464 -12.03 30.43 11.36
CA ARG A 464 -13.04 30.22 10.32
C ARG A 464 -13.07 28.76 9.88
N PHE A 465 -11.90 28.19 9.55
CA PHE A 465 -11.75 26.79 9.19
C PHE A 465 -12.39 25.89 10.25
N ARG A 466 -11.94 26.00 11.52
CA ARG A 466 -12.49 25.21 12.65
C ARG A 466 -13.99 25.41 12.87
N LYS A 467 -14.53 26.59 12.57
CA LYS A 467 -15.97 26.86 12.68
C LYS A 467 -16.73 26.13 11.60
N GLU A 468 -16.23 26.19 10.37
CA GLU A 468 -16.84 25.57 9.20
C GLU A 468 -16.79 24.04 9.31
N THR A 469 -15.64 23.48 9.68
CA THR A 469 -15.43 22.03 9.79
C THR A 469 -15.92 21.41 11.09
N ARG A 470 -16.59 22.18 11.97
CA ARG A 470 -16.97 21.71 13.31
C ARG A 470 -17.85 20.46 13.28
N GLU A 471 -18.84 20.42 12.39
CA GLU A 471 -19.75 19.28 12.28
C GLU A 471 -19.02 18.03 11.77
N MET A 472 -18.16 18.19 10.76
CA MET A 472 -17.30 17.11 10.27
C MET A 472 -16.38 16.59 11.38
N TRP A 473 -15.79 17.48 12.18
CA TRP A 473 -14.94 17.08 13.31
C TRP A 473 -15.70 16.23 14.32
N ASN A 474 -16.96 16.54 14.63
CA ASN A 474 -17.75 15.72 15.54
C ASN A 474 -17.93 14.26 15.07
N TYR A 475 -17.82 14.01 13.76
CA TYR A 475 -17.92 12.65 13.19
C TYR A 475 -16.55 12.00 12.93
N LEU A 476 -15.52 12.82 12.78
CA LEU A 476 -14.14 12.41 12.55
C LEU A 476 -13.39 12.12 13.85
N ASP A 477 -13.75 12.80 14.94
CA ASP A 477 -13.10 12.72 16.24
C ASP A 477 -13.25 11.30 16.86
N PRO A 478 -12.15 10.54 17.01
CA PRO A 478 -12.21 9.21 17.57
C PRO A 478 -12.59 9.20 19.05
N ASP A 479 -12.45 10.33 19.76
CA ASP A 479 -12.81 10.47 21.18
C ASP A 479 -14.24 11.02 21.39
N ALA A 480 -14.99 11.30 20.31
CA ALA A 480 -16.38 11.74 20.41
C ALA A 480 -17.28 10.71 21.12
N GLY A 481 -18.35 11.13 21.79
CA GLY A 481 -19.28 10.22 22.48
C GLY A 481 -20.01 9.27 21.53
N ASP A 482 -20.39 8.07 22.01
CA ASP A 482 -21.03 7.00 21.22
C ASP A 482 -22.39 7.36 20.62
N GLU A 483 -23.02 8.43 21.12
CA GLU A 483 -24.24 8.99 20.58
C GLU A 483 -24.04 9.73 19.24
N LEU A 484 -22.80 10.14 18.94
CA LEU A 484 -22.48 10.89 17.73
C LEU A 484 -22.23 9.94 16.54
N PRO A 485 -22.69 10.29 15.33
CA PRO A 485 -22.31 9.57 14.12
C PRO A 485 -20.81 9.56 13.95
N CYS A 486 -20.28 8.50 13.32
CA CYS A 486 -18.88 8.41 12.96
C CYS A 486 -18.74 8.00 11.49
N PHE A 487 -17.71 8.51 10.82
CA PHE A 487 -17.37 8.06 9.47
C PHE A 487 -16.80 6.65 9.52
N SER A 488 -17.18 5.81 8.56
CA SER A 488 -16.71 4.42 8.49
C SER A 488 -15.51 4.22 7.56
N CYS A 489 -15.28 5.17 6.64
CA CYS A 489 -14.20 5.15 5.66
C CYS A 489 -13.90 6.58 5.16
N ALA A 490 -12.80 6.77 4.41
CA ALA A 490 -12.46 8.06 3.81
C ALA A 490 -13.52 8.52 2.79
N ALA A 491 -14.15 7.59 2.06
CA ALA A 491 -15.23 7.93 1.13
C ALA A 491 -16.43 8.63 1.81
N ASP A 492 -16.76 8.27 3.05
CA ASP A 492 -17.81 8.96 3.82
C ASP A 492 -17.44 10.43 4.11
N VAL A 493 -16.16 10.69 4.42
CA VAL A 493 -15.64 12.05 4.67
C VAL A 493 -15.75 12.91 3.41
N VAL A 494 -15.37 12.35 2.26
CA VAL A 494 -15.49 13.04 0.96
C VAL A 494 -16.95 13.29 0.61
N CYS A 495 -17.83 12.31 0.83
CA CYS A 495 -19.27 12.48 0.62
C CYS A 495 -19.84 13.62 1.48
N PHE A 496 -19.47 13.67 2.76
CA PHE A 496 -19.86 14.76 3.65
C PHE A 496 -19.42 16.12 3.10
N ALA A 497 -18.17 16.24 2.63
CA ALA A 497 -17.64 17.49 2.08
C ALA A 497 -18.39 17.97 0.82
N VAL A 498 -18.84 17.03 -0.03
CA VAL A 498 -19.69 17.33 -1.19
C VAL A 498 -21.08 17.78 -0.75
N GLU A 499 -21.70 17.09 0.21
CA GLU A 499 -23.02 17.46 0.74
C GLU A 499 -22.99 18.83 1.45
N ALA A 500 -21.89 19.17 2.11
CA ALA A 500 -21.64 20.47 2.73
C ALA A 500 -21.34 21.58 1.69
N GLY A 501 -21.07 21.23 0.43
CA GLY A 501 -20.75 22.16 -0.65
C GLY A 501 -19.32 22.70 -0.60
N TRP A 502 -18.43 22.09 0.17
CA TRP A 502 -17.02 22.48 0.27
C TRP A 502 -16.19 21.99 -0.91
N VAL A 503 -16.53 20.79 -1.41
CA VAL A 503 -15.95 20.16 -2.60
C VAL A 503 -17.06 20.00 -3.64
N ARG A 504 -16.83 20.43 -4.88
CA ARG A 504 -17.81 20.24 -5.97
C ARG A 504 -17.61 18.88 -6.63
N GLN A 505 -18.69 18.27 -7.10
CA GLN A 505 -18.65 16.99 -7.79
C GLN A 505 -17.73 17.01 -9.04
N GLU A 506 -17.72 18.12 -9.77
CA GLU A 506 -16.83 18.33 -10.92
C GLU A 506 -15.34 18.29 -10.52
N GLN A 507 -14.99 18.67 -9.30
CA GLN A 507 -13.61 18.64 -8.79
C GLN A 507 -13.18 17.21 -8.42
N LEU A 508 -14.13 16.32 -8.14
CA LEU A 508 -13.84 14.90 -7.92
C LEU A 508 -13.58 14.16 -9.23
N ASN A 509 -14.32 14.53 -10.28
CA ASN A 509 -14.19 13.99 -11.63
C ASN A 509 -13.00 14.61 -12.40
N GLY A 510 -12.66 15.86 -12.08
CA GLY A 510 -11.73 16.71 -12.80
C GLY A 510 -10.28 16.65 -12.33
N VAL A 511 -9.81 15.48 -11.90
CA VAL A 511 -8.36 15.22 -11.73
C VAL A 511 -7.75 14.83 -13.09
N ASP A 512 -8.29 15.39 -14.17
CA ASP A 512 -7.83 15.25 -15.56
C ASP A 512 -6.66 16.23 -15.86
N GLU A 513 -6.41 17.20 -14.96
CA GLU A 513 -5.30 18.16 -15.08
C GLU A 513 -4.07 17.86 -14.21
N SER A 514 -4.12 16.88 -13.31
CA SER A 514 -2.89 16.17 -12.97
C SER A 514 -2.80 15.05 -13.99
N LEU A 515 -2.34 15.38 -15.20
CA LEU A 515 -1.65 14.36 -15.97
C LEU A 515 -0.63 13.79 -14.99
N ILE A 516 -0.86 12.55 -14.54
CA ILE A 516 0.23 11.67 -14.16
C ILE A 516 1.01 11.58 -15.47
N GLU A 517 1.86 12.59 -15.73
CA GLU A 517 2.92 12.45 -16.71
C GLU A 517 3.64 11.22 -16.21
N ARG A 518 3.49 10.10 -16.93
CA ARG A 518 4.21 8.88 -16.60
C ARG A 518 5.67 9.28 -16.52
N GLU A 519 6.16 9.42 -15.30
CA GLU A 519 7.52 9.80 -15.05
C GLU A 519 8.33 8.54 -15.36
N ASP A 520 8.83 8.46 -16.58
CA ASP A 520 9.74 7.39 -16.99
C ASP A 520 10.95 7.34 -16.04
N SER A 521 11.49 6.13 -15.82
CA SER A 521 12.74 5.95 -15.07
C SER A 521 13.83 6.87 -15.63
N ILE A 522 14.49 7.60 -14.74
CA ILE A 522 15.65 8.43 -15.09
C ILE A 522 16.96 7.69 -14.84
N ILE A 523 16.93 6.39 -14.53
CA ILE A 523 18.07 5.61 -14.08
C ILE A 523 18.58 4.65 -15.17
N GLY A 524 19.89 4.68 -15.41
CA GLY A 524 20.57 3.95 -16.50
C GLY A 524 20.69 4.74 -17.81
N VAL A 525 21.48 4.22 -18.75
CA VAL A 525 21.64 4.77 -20.10
C VAL A 525 20.59 4.12 -21.01
N ARG A 526 19.64 4.90 -21.55
CA ARG A 526 18.74 4.41 -22.63
C ARG A 526 19.52 4.33 -23.96
N ASP A 527 20.43 3.36 -24.08
CA ASP A 527 20.92 2.91 -25.37
C ASP A 527 19.89 1.92 -25.94
N ASP A 528 18.77 2.40 -26.52
CA ASP A 528 17.94 1.67 -27.52
C ASP A 528 16.63 2.39 -27.89
N ILE A 529 16.68 3.69 -28.21
CA ILE A 529 15.68 4.27 -29.12
C ILE A 529 16.43 4.76 -30.36
N LYS A 530 16.54 3.88 -31.35
CA LYS A 530 16.74 4.33 -32.73
C LYS A 530 15.55 5.22 -33.05
N ASP A 531 15.83 6.51 -33.26
CA ASP A 531 14.95 7.48 -33.87
C ASP A 531 14.33 6.90 -35.15
N VAL A 532 13.15 6.28 -35.04
CA VAL A 532 12.25 6.15 -36.17
C VAL A 532 11.61 7.51 -36.31
N LYS A 533 12.30 8.40 -37.04
CA LYS A 533 11.72 9.61 -37.58
C LYS A 533 10.43 9.24 -38.31
N GLN A 534 9.28 9.47 -37.66
CA GLN A 534 8.02 9.59 -38.37
C GLN A 534 8.14 10.84 -39.24
N GLU A 535 8.42 10.62 -40.53
CA GLU A 535 8.24 11.64 -41.55
C GLU A 535 6.81 12.17 -41.45
N SER A 536 6.70 13.44 -41.10
CA SER A 536 5.46 14.18 -41.12
C SER A 536 4.95 14.25 -42.56
N ALA A 537 3.85 13.55 -42.83
CA ALA A 537 3.13 13.69 -44.09
C ALA A 537 2.69 15.17 -44.26
N PRO A 538 2.95 15.80 -45.42
CA PRO A 538 2.64 17.21 -45.58
C PRO A 538 1.13 17.44 -45.67
N ALA A 539 0.67 18.44 -44.91
CA ALA A 539 -0.70 18.91 -44.89
C ALA A 539 -1.24 19.18 -46.31
N ARG A 540 -2.29 18.46 -46.71
CA ARG A 540 -3.07 18.76 -47.90
C ARG A 540 -3.71 20.15 -47.74
N ARG A 541 -3.18 21.12 -48.49
CA ARG A 541 -3.82 22.42 -48.73
C ARG A 541 -5.20 22.21 -49.37
N SER A 542 -6.23 22.63 -48.65
CA SER A 542 -7.56 22.88 -49.17
C SER A 542 -7.51 24.02 -50.20
N THR A 543 -7.73 23.70 -51.47
CA THR A 543 -8.00 24.68 -52.52
C THR A 543 -9.50 24.96 -52.58
N ARG A 544 -9.91 26.12 -52.05
CA ARG A 544 -11.13 26.82 -52.44
C ARG A 544 -10.94 27.34 -53.87
N ARG A 545 -11.85 26.99 -54.80
CA ARG A 545 -12.30 27.89 -55.89
C ARG A 545 -13.55 27.33 -56.59
N HIS A 546 -14.56 28.20 -56.60
CA HIS A 546 -15.76 28.31 -57.45
C HIS A 546 -16.79 27.19 -57.45
#